data_AF-A0A7W1PGD6-F1
#
_entry.id   AF-A0A7W1PGD6-F1
#
_cell.length_a   1.000
_cell.length_b   1.000
_cell.length_c   1.000
_cell.angle_alpha   90.00
_cell.angle_beta   90.00
_cell.angle_gamma   90.00
#
_symmetry.space_group_name_H-M   'P 1'
#
loop_
_entity.id
_entity.type
_entity.pdbx_description
1 polymer ?
#
loop_
_entity_poly.entity_id
_entity_poly.type
_entity_poly.pdbx_seq_one_letter_code
_entity_poly.pdbx_strand_id
1 'polypeptide(L)'
;MTVTSPEPFRIPGYDFAAPTEREATASLARVFGAERGAAVWSKACADAGVAEGRVTSDDIGRVADALAREGGACAAVGRSIHIRMRTHQRLAAKRAELQPRGMA
;
A
#
# COMPACT_ATOMS: atom_id res chain seq x y z
N MET A 1 -30.07 9.96 29.34
CA MET A 1 -29.04 8.91 29.23
C MET A 1 -28.16 9.20 28.03
N THR A 2 -26.97 9.74 28.25
CA THR A 2 -25.98 10.02 27.20
C THR A 2 -25.24 8.73 26.90
N VAL A 3 -25.40 8.20 25.68
CA VAL A 3 -24.64 7.05 25.20
C VAL A 3 -23.25 7.55 24.87
N THR A 4 -22.27 7.25 25.72
CA THR A 4 -20.85 7.47 25.44
C THR A 4 -20.47 6.51 24.32
N SER A 5 -20.25 7.02 23.11
CA SER A 5 -19.71 6.19 22.02
C SER A 5 -18.38 5.59 22.46
N PRO A 6 -18.16 4.27 22.31
CA PRO A 6 -16.89 3.66 22.64
C PRO A 6 -15.79 4.28 21.77
N GLU A 7 -14.64 4.57 22.38
CA GLU A 7 -13.49 5.06 21.61
C GLU A 7 -13.18 4.08 20.47
N PRO A 8 -12.85 4.58 19.26
CA PRO A 8 -12.52 3.73 18.14
C PRO A 8 -11.32 2.85 18.48
N PHE A 9 -11.49 1.53 18.40
CA PHE A 9 -10.42 0.55 18.58
C PHE A 9 -9.26 0.87 17.64
N ARG A 10 -8.09 1.16 18.22
CA ARG A 10 -6.83 1.34 17.49
C ARG A 10 -5.92 0.17 17.83
N ILE A 11 -5.31 -0.44 16.82
CA ILE A 11 -4.23 -1.42 17.01
C ILE A 11 -2.95 -0.60 17.25
N PRO A 12 -2.28 -0.72 18.41
CA PRO A 12 -1.04 0.01 18.68
C PRO A 12 0.02 -0.26 17.60
N GLY A 13 0.59 0.80 17.02
CA GLY A 13 1.57 0.71 15.94
C GLY A 13 1.01 0.38 14.54
N TYR A 14 -0.32 0.40 14.37
CA TYR A 14 -0.95 0.24 13.07
C TYR A 14 -1.68 1.53 12.66
N ASP A 15 -0.93 2.38 12.00
CA ASP A 15 -1.30 3.76 11.66
C ASP A 15 -2.28 3.82 10.47
N PHE A 16 -2.54 2.66 9.84
CA PHE A 16 -3.19 2.56 8.53
C PHE A 16 -2.60 3.57 7.53
N ALA A 17 -1.28 3.70 7.49
CA ALA A 17 -0.61 4.56 6.53
C ALA A 17 -0.78 4.01 5.10
N ALA A 18 -0.70 4.90 4.11
CA ALA A 18 -0.65 4.49 2.72
C ALA A 18 0.60 3.61 2.50
N PRO A 19 0.50 2.55 1.68
CA PRO A 19 1.67 1.76 1.32
C PRO A 19 2.79 2.65 0.78
N THR A 20 4.03 2.32 1.15
CA THR A 20 5.24 3.04 0.74
C THR A 20 6.15 2.17 -0.13
N GLU A 21 7.04 2.80 -0.90
CA GLU A 21 8.08 2.11 -1.68
C GLU A 21 8.93 1.19 -0.78
N ARG A 22 9.27 1.66 0.42
CA ARG A 22 10.04 0.89 1.40
C ARG A 22 9.33 -0.40 1.80
N GLU A 23 8.01 -0.38 1.96
CA GLU A 23 7.25 -1.58 2.32
C GLU A 23 7.10 -2.56 1.14
N ALA A 24 6.97 -2.03 -0.07
CA ALA A 24 6.90 -2.82 -1.28
C ALA A 24 8.23 -3.56 -1.54
N THR A 25 9.34 -2.83 -1.50
CA THR A 25 10.71 -3.39 -1.63
C THR A 25 11.02 -4.39 -0.51
N ALA A 26 10.65 -4.10 0.75
CA ALA A 26 10.79 -5.06 1.85
C ALA A 26 9.96 -6.33 1.67
N SER A 27 8.81 -6.26 0.99
CA SER A 27 7.98 -7.43 0.71
C SER A 27 8.60 -8.31 -0.38
N LEU A 28 9.18 -7.71 -1.41
CA LEU A 28 9.94 -8.42 -2.43
C LEU A 28 11.22 -9.05 -1.84
N ALA A 29 11.93 -8.32 -0.98
CA ALA A 29 13.12 -8.82 -0.30
C ALA A 29 12.84 -10.06 0.56
N ARG A 30 11.67 -10.12 1.22
CA ARG A 30 11.24 -11.30 2.00
C ARG A 30 10.98 -12.54 1.13
N VAL A 31 10.55 -12.35 -0.12
CA VAL A 31 10.19 -13.47 -1.02
C VAL A 31 11.39 -13.93 -1.86
N PHE A 32 12.22 -13.00 -2.32
CA PHE A 32 13.27 -13.26 -3.29
C PHE A 32 14.70 -13.08 -2.74
N GLY A 33 14.86 -12.54 -1.53
CA GLY A 33 16.13 -12.02 -1.02
C GLY A 33 16.34 -10.56 -1.40
N ALA A 34 17.22 -9.85 -0.67
CA ALA A 34 17.40 -8.41 -0.80
C ALA A 34 17.81 -7.96 -2.22
N GLU A 35 18.87 -8.57 -2.78
CA GLU A 35 19.41 -8.20 -4.08
C GLU A 35 18.40 -8.48 -5.21
N ARG A 36 17.87 -9.71 -5.26
CA ARG A 36 16.89 -10.09 -6.28
C ARG A 36 15.58 -9.33 -6.12
N GLY A 37 15.15 -9.06 -4.88
CA GLY A 37 13.97 -8.25 -4.60
C GLY A 37 14.12 -6.82 -5.12
N ALA A 38 15.30 -6.20 -4.94
CA ALA A 38 15.61 -4.89 -5.50
C ALA A 38 15.60 -4.91 -7.04
N ALA A 39 16.22 -5.92 -7.66
CA ALA A 39 16.20 -6.06 -9.12
C ALA A 39 14.78 -6.24 -9.69
N VAL A 40 13.92 -7.02 -9.02
CA VAL A 40 12.51 -7.20 -9.41
C VAL A 40 11.74 -5.89 -9.27
N TRP A 41 11.96 -5.13 -8.19
CA TRP A 41 11.36 -3.81 -8.01
C TRP A 41 11.79 -2.84 -9.11
N SER A 42 13.09 -2.76 -9.38
CA SER A 42 13.67 -1.91 -10.41
C SER A 42 13.06 -2.17 -11.78
N LYS A 43 12.98 -3.46 -12.17
CA LYS A 43 12.32 -3.87 -13.41
C LYS A 43 10.85 -3.42 -13.44
N ALA A 44 10.09 -3.67 -12.36
CA ALA A 44 8.67 -3.31 -12.31
C ALA A 44 8.45 -1.79 -12.36
N CYS A 45 9.33 -0.99 -11.75
CA CYS A 45 9.33 0.46 -11.87
C CYS A 45 9.55 0.91 -13.32
N ALA A 46 10.55 0.34 -14.01
CA ALA A 46 10.81 0.61 -15.42
C ALA A 46 9.61 0.24 -16.30
N ASP A 47 9.02 -0.94 -16.11
CA ASP A 47 7.85 -1.41 -16.86
C ASP A 47 6.60 -0.54 -16.61
N ALA A 48 6.51 0.09 -15.44
CA ALA A 48 5.45 1.03 -15.09
C ALA A 48 5.72 2.49 -15.52
N GLY A 49 6.91 2.77 -16.07
CA GLY A 49 7.34 4.14 -16.41
C GLY A 49 7.52 5.03 -15.18
N VAL A 50 7.98 4.46 -14.07
CA VAL A 50 8.18 5.15 -12.78
C VAL A 50 9.67 5.19 -12.46
N ALA A 51 10.17 6.35 -12.05
CA ALA A 51 11.54 6.49 -11.58
C ALA A 51 11.68 6.00 -10.12
N GLU A 52 12.62 5.10 -9.88
CA GLU A 52 12.93 4.60 -8.53
C GLU A 52 13.36 5.71 -7.57
N GLY A 53 13.06 5.53 -6.28
CA GLY A 53 13.36 6.52 -5.24
C GLY A 53 12.51 7.79 -5.28
N ARG A 54 11.56 7.87 -6.23
CA ARG A 54 10.53 8.92 -6.33
C ARG A 54 9.13 8.33 -6.44
N VAL A 55 8.94 7.08 -6.03
CA VAL A 55 7.67 6.36 -6.16
C VAL A 55 6.65 6.94 -5.18
N THR A 56 5.63 7.60 -5.70
CA THR A 56 4.49 8.10 -4.92
C THR A 56 3.49 6.98 -4.61
N SER A 57 2.54 7.20 -3.71
CA SER A 57 1.48 6.22 -3.43
C SER A 57 0.64 5.87 -4.66
N ASP A 58 0.47 6.79 -5.60
CA ASP A 58 -0.24 6.54 -6.86
C ASP A 58 0.60 5.68 -7.81
N ASP A 59 1.92 5.87 -7.80
CA ASP A 59 2.86 5.07 -8.59
C ASP A 59 2.92 3.61 -8.12
N ILE A 60 2.81 3.37 -6.81
CA ILE A 60 2.82 2.00 -6.24
C ILE A 60 1.74 1.12 -6.88
N GLY A 61 0.58 1.69 -7.22
CA GLY A 61 -0.47 0.95 -7.91
C GLY A 61 -0.02 0.47 -9.29
N ARG A 62 0.61 1.34 -10.07
CA ARG A 62 1.13 1.03 -11.40
C ARG A 62 2.27 0.01 -11.35
N VAL A 63 3.16 0.13 -10.37
CA VAL A 63 4.25 -0.84 -10.17
C VAL A 63 3.69 -2.19 -9.71
N ALA A 64 2.66 -2.22 -8.88
CA ALA A 64 1.96 -3.44 -8.49
C ALA A 64 1.28 -4.13 -9.68
N ASP A 65 0.70 -3.37 -10.61
CA ASP A 65 0.14 -3.91 -11.86
C ASP A 65 1.24 -4.53 -12.74
N ALA A 66 2.41 -3.89 -12.84
CA ALA A 66 3.56 -4.45 -13.55
C ALA A 66 4.01 -5.78 -12.94
N LEU A 67 4.15 -5.85 -11.61
CA LEU A 67 4.45 -7.09 -10.89
C LEU A 67 3.39 -8.18 -11.12
N ALA A 68 2.11 -7.80 -11.20
CA ALA A 68 1.00 -8.72 -11.44
C ALA A 68 1.06 -9.40 -12.82
N ARG A 69 1.63 -8.74 -13.82
CA ARG A 69 1.76 -9.27 -15.20
C ARG A 69 2.88 -10.31 -15.35
N GLU A 70 3.91 -10.25 -14.50
CA GLU A 70 5.02 -11.22 -14.50
C GLU A 70 4.59 -12.65 -14.11
N GLY A 71 3.48 -12.78 -13.37
CA GLY A 71 3.02 -14.08 -12.87
C GLY A 71 3.78 -14.58 -11.64
N GLY A 72 3.49 -15.83 -11.23
CA GLY A 72 4.16 -16.51 -10.12
C GLY A 72 4.19 -15.71 -8.81
N ALA A 73 5.34 -15.73 -8.14
CA ALA A 73 5.54 -15.03 -6.87
C ALA A 73 5.49 -13.49 -7.02
N CYS A 74 5.92 -12.94 -8.16
CA CYS A 74 5.81 -11.50 -8.44
C CYS A 74 4.34 -11.07 -8.44
N ALA A 75 3.48 -11.86 -9.09
CA ALA A 75 2.06 -11.57 -9.12
C ALA A 75 1.38 -11.68 -7.76
N ALA A 76 1.81 -12.60 -6.91
CA ALA A 76 1.33 -12.69 -5.54
C ALA A 76 1.68 -11.43 -4.73
N VAL A 77 2.92 -10.93 -4.86
CA VAL A 77 3.35 -9.69 -4.20
C VAL A 77 2.59 -8.47 -4.74
N GLY A 78 2.47 -8.33 -6.08
CA GLY A 78 1.71 -7.24 -6.70
C GLY A 78 0.26 -7.20 -6.23
N ARG A 79 -0.42 -8.35 -6.20
CA ARG A 79 -1.81 -8.46 -5.68
C ARG A 79 -1.90 -8.09 -4.20
N SER A 80 -0.94 -8.50 -3.38
CA SER A 80 -0.88 -8.13 -1.96
C SER A 80 -0.78 -6.61 -1.76
N ILE A 81 0.05 -5.95 -2.57
CA ILE A 81 0.18 -4.49 -2.57
C ILE A 81 -1.15 -3.82 -2.95
N HIS A 82 -1.83 -4.30 -4.01
CA HIS A 82 -3.15 -3.78 -4.38
C HIS A 82 -4.19 -3.92 -3.28
N ILE A 83 -4.23 -5.07 -2.60
CA ILE A 83 -5.17 -5.27 -1.47
C ILE A 83 -4.92 -4.22 -0.39
N ARG A 84 -3.65 -3.98 -0.04
CA ARG A 84 -3.29 -2.96 0.95
C ARG A 84 -3.69 -1.56 0.50
N MET A 85 -3.41 -1.19 -0.76
CA MET A 85 -3.81 0.11 -1.31
C MET A 85 -5.33 0.31 -1.29
N ARG A 86 -6.10 -0.67 -1.79
CA ARG A 86 -7.57 -0.59 -1.81
C ARG A 86 -8.15 -0.55 -0.41
N THR A 87 -7.57 -1.30 0.52
CA THR A 87 -7.98 -1.27 1.93
C THR A 87 -7.74 0.11 2.52
N HIS A 88 -6.55 0.68 2.32
CA HIS A 88 -6.24 2.05 2.76
C HIS A 88 -7.23 3.07 2.17
N GLN A 89 -7.45 3.05 0.86
CA GLN A 89 -8.37 3.97 0.18
C GLN A 89 -9.79 3.87 0.73
N ARG A 90 -10.29 2.64 0.95
CA ARG A 90 -11.65 2.41 1.47
C ARG A 90 -11.79 2.88 2.91
N LEU A 91 -10.77 2.67 3.74
CA LEU A 91 -10.76 3.15 5.13
C LEU A 91 -10.63 4.68 5.21
N ALA A 92 -9.79 5.28 4.36
CA ALA A 92 -9.65 6.73 4.27
C ALA A 92 -10.96 7.40 3.84
N ALA A 93 -11.63 6.86 2.81
CA ALA A 93 -12.94 7.32 2.38
C ALA A 93 -13.97 7.19 3.51
N LYS A 94 -14.02 6.04 4.19
CA LYS A 94 -14.96 5.83 5.29
C LYS A 94 -14.71 6.78 6.46
N ARG A 95 -13.44 7.08 6.77
CA ARG A 95 -13.08 8.07 7.79
C ARG A 95 -13.56 9.48 7.42
N ALA A 96 -13.42 9.87 6.15
CA ALA A 96 -13.90 11.16 5.67
C ALA A 96 -15.44 11.27 5.73
N GLU A 97 -16.17 10.18 5.45
CA GLU A 97 -17.64 10.13 5.62
C GLU A 97 -18.08 10.26 7.09
N LEU A 98 -17.31 9.67 8.01
CA LEU A 98 -17.63 9.64 9.44
C LEU A 98 -17.15 10.88 10.20
N GLN A 99 -16.26 11.70 9.62
CA GLN A 99 -15.92 13.00 10.18
C GLN A 99 -17.16 13.91 10.10
N PRO A 100 -17.72 14.36 11.24
CA PRO A 100 -18.89 15.24 11.21
C PRO A 100 -18.56 16.49 10.40
N ARG A 101 -19.45 16.85 9.47
CA ARG A 101 -19.48 18.17 8.85
C ARG A 101 -19.75 19.21 9.95
N GLY A 102 -18.72 19.64 10.66
CA GLY A 102 -18.89 20.63 11.72
C GLY A 102 -17.69 20.70 12.65
N MET A 103 -16.76 21.60 12.33
CA MET A 103 -16.40 22.74 13.18
C MET A 103 -15.68 23.75 12.28
N ALA A 104 -16.48 24.60 11.64
CA ALA A 104 -16.10 25.95 11.25
C ALA A 104 -16.91 26.89 12.15
#